data_AF-A0A7C4BAM7-F1
#
_entry.id   AF-A0A7C4BAM7-F1
#
_cell.length_a   1.000
_cell.length_b   1.000
_cell.length_c   1.000
_cell.angle_alpha   90.00
_cell.angle_beta   90.00
_cell.angle_gamma   90.00
#
_symmetry.space_group_name_H-M   'P 1'
#
loop_
_entity.id
_entity.type
_entity.pdbx_description
1 polymer ?
#
loop_
_entity_poly.entity_id
_entity_poly.type
_entity_poly.pdbx_seq_one_letter_code
_entity_poly.pdbx_strand_id
1 'polypeptide(L)'
;MIDLPRTLEWRDGKLAFIDQTKLPEQLVYVETEDWERVARAIKSMEIRGAPAIGVAAAYALALFAYHFAADSLEKFLEELDRVAGALK
;
A
#
# COMPACT_ATOMS: atom_id res chain seq x y z
N MET A 1 -15.46 9.13 -22.58
CA MET A 1 -14.87 8.27 -21.54
C MET A 1 -14.56 9.19 -20.37
N ILE A 2 -15.06 8.89 -19.17
CA ILE A 2 -14.78 9.73 -18.00
C ILE A 2 -13.34 9.45 -17.58
N ASP A 3 -12.52 10.49 -17.46
CA ASP A 3 -11.15 10.38 -16.96
C ASP A 3 -11.20 10.31 -15.42
N LEU A 4 -11.04 9.10 -14.87
CA LEU A 4 -11.05 8.86 -13.44
C LEU A 4 -9.63 8.62 -12.94
N PRO A 5 -9.26 9.16 -11.76
CA PRO A 5 -7.96 8.89 -11.17
C PRO A 5 -7.81 7.42 -10.81
N ARG A 6 -6.56 6.94 -10.75
CA ARG A 6 -6.26 5.60 -10.24
C ARG A 6 -6.53 5.54 -8.74
N THR A 7 -7.14 4.44 -8.28
CA THR A 7 -7.37 4.19 -6.85
C THR A 7 -6.07 4.07 -6.06
N LEU A 8 -5.06 3.43 -6.66
CA LEU A 8 -3.71 3.28 -6.14
C LEU A 8 -2.70 3.56 -7.25
N GLU A 9 -1.62 4.26 -6.92
CA GLU A 9 -0.56 4.64 -7.85
C GLU A 9 0.80 4.58 -7.18
N TRP A 10 1.74 3.88 -7.81
CA TRP A 10 3.14 3.88 -7.40
C TRP A 10 3.88 5.10 -7.94
N ARG A 11 4.68 5.74 -7.09
CA ARG A 11 5.42 6.97 -7.37
C ARG A 11 6.80 6.89 -6.72
N ASP A 12 7.76 6.31 -7.45
CA ASP A 12 9.18 6.26 -7.07
C ASP A 12 9.45 5.96 -5.59
N GLY A 13 9.08 4.75 -5.13
CA GLY A 13 9.23 4.37 -3.73
C GLY A 13 8.06 4.78 -2.83
N LYS A 14 7.03 5.43 -3.37
CA LYS A 14 5.82 5.79 -2.59
C LYS A 14 4.57 5.20 -3.20
N LEU A 15 3.60 4.92 -2.35
CA LEU A 15 2.24 4.58 -2.76
C LEU A 15 1.33 5.77 -2.48
N ALA A 16 0.70 6.28 -3.53
CA ALA A 16 -0.42 7.20 -3.44
C ALA A 16 -1.74 6.44 -3.59
N PHE A 17 -2.74 6.73 -2.77
CA PHE A 17 -4.07 6.15 -2.87
C PHE A 17 -5.16 7.13 -2.45
N ILE A 18 -6.38 6.89 -2.93
CA ILE A 18 -7.55 7.67 -2.55
C ILE A 18 -8.09 7.17 -1.20
N ASP A 19 -8.28 8.08 -0.24
CA ASP A 19 -9.00 7.75 1.01
C ASP A 19 -10.51 7.64 0.70
N GLN A 20 -10.98 6.40 0.54
CA GLN A 20 -12.37 6.14 0.21
C GLN A 20 -13.36 6.46 1.34
N THR A 21 -12.89 6.76 2.56
CA THR A 21 -13.76 7.15 3.68
C THR A 21 -14.23 8.59 3.58
N LYS A 22 -13.57 9.41 2.75
CA LYS A 22 -13.90 10.83 2.54
C LYS A 22 -14.83 11.07 1.35
N LEU A 23 -15.06 10.04 0.54
CA LEU A 23 -15.98 10.11 -0.59
C LEU A 23 -17.43 9.92 -0.13
N PRO A 24 -18.40 10.63 -0.74
CA PRO A 24 -18.25 11.53 -1.90
C PRO A 24 -17.91 12.99 -1.56
N GLU A 25 -17.83 13.36 -0.29
CA GLU A 25 -17.70 14.77 0.14
C GLU A 25 -16.39 15.40 -0.30
N GLN A 26 -15.28 14.64 -0.26
CA GLN A 26 -13.95 15.13 -0.59
C GLN A 26 -13.09 14.05 -1.22
N LEU A 27 -12.42 14.40 -2.32
CA LEU A 27 -11.35 13.60 -2.90
C LEU A 27 -10.02 13.91 -2.19
N VAL A 28 -9.59 13.00 -1.32
CA VAL A 28 -8.32 13.11 -0.57
C VAL A 28 -7.37 12.02 -1.04
N TYR A 29 -6.13 12.41 -1.33
CA TYR A 29 -5.03 11.49 -1.62
C TYR A 29 -4.12 11.36 -0.40
N VAL A 30 -3.79 10.13 -0.06
CA VAL A 30 -2.76 9.79 0.91
C VAL A 30 -1.53 9.30 0.14
N GLU A 31 -0.34 9.76 0.52
CA GLU A 31 0.93 9.28 -0.02
C GLU A 31 1.80 8.76 1.12
N THR A 32 2.45 7.61 0.93
CA THR A 32 3.30 7.01 1.96
C THR A 32 4.40 6.14 1.36
N GLU A 33 5.55 6.10 2.02
CA GLU A 33 6.64 5.14 1.81
C GLU A 33 6.59 3.97 2.81
N ASP A 34 5.71 4.04 3.81
CA ASP A 34 5.60 3.08 4.91
C ASP A 34 4.58 1.98 4.57
N TRP A 35 5.05 0.73 4.49
CA TRP A 35 4.18 -0.42 4.25
C TRP A 35 3.16 -0.63 5.39
N GLU A 36 3.49 -0.27 6.63
CA GLU A 36 2.57 -0.40 7.77
C GLU A 36 1.41 0.58 7.64
N ARG A 37 1.65 1.77 7.08
CA ARG A 37 0.59 2.74 6.78
C ARG A 37 -0.41 2.20 5.79
N VAL A 38 0.04 1.42 4.80
CA VAL A 38 -0.83 0.73 3.84
C VAL A 38 -1.65 -0.36 4.53
N ALA A 39 -1.03 -1.16 5.41
CA ALA A 39 -1.75 -2.15 6.22
C ALA A 39 -2.85 -1.50 7.08
N ARG A 40 -2.56 -0.37 7.72
CA ARG A 40 -3.55 0.44 8.45
C ARG A 40 -4.66 0.98 7.54
N ALA A 41 -4.33 1.39 6.32
CA ALA A 41 -5.32 1.89 5.35
C ALA A 41 -6.32 0.82 4.90
N ILE A 42 -5.87 -0.44 4.75
CA ILE A 42 -6.75 -1.58 4.46
C ILE A 42 -7.68 -1.84 5.65
N LYS A 43 -7.12 -1.92 6.87
CA LYS A 43 -7.89 -2.23 8.10
C LYS A 43 -8.93 -1.15 8.46
N SER A 44 -8.61 0.11 8.20
CA SER A 44 -9.49 1.26 8.45
C SER A 44 -10.46 1.56 7.30
N MET A 45 -10.44 0.74 6.24
CA MET A 45 -11.31 0.88 5.07
C MET A 45 -11.07 2.15 4.23
N GLU A 46 -9.93 2.83 4.40
CA GLU A 46 -9.45 3.85 3.45
C GLU A 46 -9.21 3.23 2.08
N ILE A 47 -8.68 2.01 2.05
CA ILE A 47 -8.56 1.16 0.85
C ILE A 47 -9.51 -0.02 1.01
N ARG A 48 -10.47 -0.14 0.10
CA ARG A 48 -11.47 -1.22 0.12
C ARG A 48 -11.83 -1.71 -1.27
N GLY A 49 -12.48 -2.87 -1.32
CA GLY A 49 -12.80 -3.64 -2.52
C GLY A 49 -11.77 -4.73 -2.75
N ALA A 50 -12.20 -5.97 -2.91
CA ALA A 50 -11.31 -7.14 -2.94
C ALA A 50 -10.14 -7.01 -3.94
N PRO A 51 -10.33 -6.53 -5.19
CA PRO A 51 -9.21 -6.30 -6.10
C PRO A 51 -8.23 -5.22 -5.61
N ALA A 52 -8.74 -4.11 -5.05
CA ALA A 52 -7.91 -3.00 -4.58
C ALA A 52 -7.10 -3.40 -3.33
N ILE A 53 -7.68 -4.19 -2.44
CA ILE A 53 -6.99 -4.74 -1.26
C ILE A 53 -5.82 -5.62 -1.68
N GLY A 54 -6.02 -6.51 -2.66
CA GLY A 54 -4.93 -7.36 -3.18
C GLY A 54 -3.78 -6.53 -3.77
N VAL A 55 -4.11 -5.51 -4.57
CA VAL A 55 -3.11 -4.59 -5.14
C VAL A 55 -2.38 -3.78 -4.06
N ALA A 56 -3.10 -3.31 -3.03
CA ALA A 56 -2.51 -2.57 -1.91
C ALA A 56 -1.54 -3.44 -1.09
N ALA A 57 -1.90 -4.69 -0.82
CA ALA A 57 -1.01 -5.63 -0.13
C ALA A 57 0.26 -5.90 -0.96
N ALA A 58 0.13 -6.06 -2.28
CA ALA A 58 1.29 -6.20 -3.16
C ALA A 58 2.19 -4.96 -3.15
N TYR A 59 1.61 -3.75 -3.17
CA TYR A 59 2.39 -2.52 -3.05
C TYR A 59 3.03 -2.35 -1.67
N ALA A 60 2.41 -2.81 -0.58
CA ALA A 60 3.02 -2.79 0.74
C ALA A 60 4.29 -3.66 0.77
N LEU A 61 4.26 -4.85 0.17
CA LEU A 61 5.46 -5.68 -0.01
C LEU A 61 6.51 -4.98 -0.89
N ALA A 62 6.09 -4.30 -1.96
CA ALA A 62 6.99 -3.52 -2.80
C ALA A 62 7.62 -2.32 -2.07
N LEU A 63 6.86 -1.60 -1.24
CA LEU A 63 7.36 -0.51 -0.39
C LEU A 63 8.44 -1.03 0.56
N PHE A 64 8.15 -2.12 1.26
CA PHE A 64 9.14 -2.77 2.11
C PHE A 64 10.39 -3.11 1.31
N ALA A 65 10.25 -3.81 0.18
CA ALA A 65 11.41 -4.25 -0.58
C ALA A 65 12.23 -3.10 -1.19
N TYR A 66 11.56 -1.99 -1.57
CA TYR A 66 12.22 -0.81 -2.13
C TYR A 66 13.03 -0.05 -1.07
N HIS A 67 12.54 0.01 0.18
CA HIS A 67 13.17 0.79 1.26
C HIS A 67 14.02 -0.03 2.23
N PHE A 68 13.94 -1.37 2.17
CA PHE A 68 14.68 -2.23 3.06
C PHE A 68 16.15 -2.36 2.60
N ALA A 69 17.06 -1.90 3.45
CA ALA A 69 18.49 -2.14 3.28
C ALA A 69 18.86 -3.50 3.92
N ALA A 70 19.00 -4.54 3.09
CA ALA A 70 19.40 -5.86 3.54
C ALA A 70 20.92 -6.06 3.48
N ASP A 71 21.49 -6.69 4.51
CA ASP A 71 22.88 -7.15 4.49
C ASP A 71 23.04 -8.54 3.82
N SER A 72 21.94 -9.28 3.68
CA SER A 72 21.90 -10.61 3.04
C SER A 72 20.51 -10.95 2.52
N LEU A 73 20.44 -11.90 1.59
CA LEU A 73 19.18 -12.39 1.03
C LEU A 73 18.32 -13.07 2.10
N GLU A 74 18.92 -13.81 3.01
CA GLU A 74 18.22 -14.52 4.09
C GLU A 74 17.47 -13.55 4.99
N LYS A 75 18.13 -12.48 5.47
CA LYS A 75 17.48 -11.44 6.27
C LYS A 75 16.34 -10.76 5.53
N PHE A 76 16.54 -10.50 4.23
CA PHE A 76 15.50 -9.90 3.40
C PHE A 76 14.25 -10.78 3.32
N LEU A 77 14.42 -12.09 3.09
CA LEU A 77 13.32 -13.04 2.97
C LEU A 77 12.58 -13.23 4.31
N GLU A 78 13.31 -13.31 5.42
CA GLU A 78 12.73 -13.41 6.77
C GLU A 78 11.82 -12.21 7.09
N GLU A 79 12.31 -11.00 6.81
CA GLU A 79 11.54 -9.78 7.05
C GLU A 79 10.39 -9.61 6.04
N LEU A 80 10.57 -10.00 4.78
CA LEU A 80 9.50 -9.98 3.79
C LEU A 80 8.32 -10.90 4.20
N ASP A 81 8.62 -12.09 4.72
CA ASP A 81 7.60 -13.01 5.24
C ASP A 81 6.86 -12.42 6.45
N ARG A 82 7.56 -11.71 7.34
CA ARG A 82 6.95 -10.98 8.46
C ARG A 82 5.98 -9.90 7.96
N VAL A 83 6.39 -9.11 6.96
CA VAL A 83 5.54 -8.08 6.34
C VAL A 83 4.31 -8.71 5.69
N ALA A 84 4.48 -9.79 4.93
CA ALA A 84 3.38 -10.52 4.31
C ALA A 84 2.39 -11.07 5.35
N GLY A 85 2.89 -11.53 6.49
CA GLY A 85 2.08 -11.97 7.62
C GLY A 85 1.24 -10.86 8.25
N ALA A 86 1.76 -9.62 8.29
CA ALA A 86 1.05 -8.47 8.86
C ALA A 86 -0.08 -7.92 7.96
N LEU A 87 -0.10 -8.29 6.68
CA LEU A 87 -1.08 -7.91 5.66
C LEU A 87 -2.26 -8.88 5.53
N LYS A 88 -2.22 -10.02 6.23
CA LYS A 88 -3.36 -10.94 6.38
C LYS A 88 -4.36 -10.40 7.41
#